data_AF-C9N171-F1
#
_entry.id   AF-C9N171-F1
#
_cell.length_a   1.000
_cell.length_b   1.000
_cell.length_c   1.000
_cell.angle_alpha   90.00
_cell.angle_beta   90.00
_cell.angle_gamma   90.00
#
_symmetry.space_group_name_H-M   'P 1'
#
loop_
_entity.id
_entity.type
_entity.pdbx_description
1 polymer ?
#
loop_
_entity_poly.entity_id
_entity_poly.type
_entity_poly.pdbx_seq_one_letter_code
_entity_poly.pdbx_strand_id
1 'polypeptide(L)'
;MPQKGDSFEYPQYYDIISLESEAAVLVRDCKIFDIVKLEDYHFTGLPILDTAGFGLQIKTREDMKNYLLDCNQNVNKVEIHKKWAKFETYRRVVSGDNFYMI
;
A
#
# COMPACT_ATOMS: atom_id res chain seq x y z
N MET A 1 1.69 -1.58 14.90
CA MET A 1 0.67 -2.14 14.00
C MET A 1 0.58 -3.64 14.24
N PRO A 2 -0.61 -4.27 14.26
CA PRO A 2 -0.71 -5.72 14.35
C PRO A 2 -0.15 -6.34 13.06
N GLN A 3 0.84 -7.23 13.18
CA GLN A 3 1.57 -7.86 12.06
C GLN A 3 0.73 -8.92 11.32
N LYS A 4 -0.21 -9.55 12.04
CA LYS A 4 -1.03 -10.66 11.57
C LYS A 4 -2.37 -10.65 12.29
N GLY A 5 -3.46 -10.81 11.54
CA GLY A 5 -4.81 -11.09 12.03
C GLY A 5 -5.48 -12.10 11.08
N ASP A 6 -6.63 -12.66 11.47
CA ASP A 6 -7.36 -13.67 10.69
C ASP A 6 -7.61 -13.31 9.22
N SER A 7 -7.61 -12.01 8.88
CA SER A 7 -7.93 -11.50 7.55
C SER A 7 -6.78 -10.73 6.90
N PHE A 8 -5.62 -10.57 7.57
CA PHE A 8 -4.53 -9.76 7.05
C PHE A 8 -3.14 -10.19 7.57
N GLU A 9 -2.17 -10.20 6.67
CA GLU A 9 -0.76 -10.42 6.99
C GLU A 9 0.04 -9.33 6.29
N TYR A 10 0.61 -8.40 7.05
CA TYR A 10 1.48 -7.36 6.49
C TYR A 10 2.94 -7.79 6.63
N PRO A 11 3.80 -7.49 5.64
CA PRO A 11 5.22 -7.76 5.76
C PRO A 11 5.82 -6.94 6.90
N GLN A 12 6.93 -7.40 7.47
CA GLN A 12 7.59 -6.71 8.58
C GLN A 12 8.15 -5.33 8.17
N TYR A 13 8.48 -5.18 6.89
CA TYR A 13 9.02 -3.97 6.28
C TYR A 13 8.20 -3.60 5.05
N TYR A 14 7.62 -2.41 5.04
CA TYR A 14 6.88 -1.86 3.90
C TYR A 14 6.87 -0.34 3.97
N ASP A 15 6.53 0.29 2.85
CA ASP A 15 6.40 1.74 2.75
C ASP A 15 4.96 2.08 2.37
N ILE A 16 4.42 3.17 2.92
CA ILE A 16 3.09 3.66 2.57
C ILE A 16 3.26 4.96 1.82
N ILE A 17 2.64 5.08 0.65
CA ILE A 17 2.67 6.30 -0.16
C ILE A 17 1.33 7.02 -0.04
N SER A 18 1.38 8.29 0.32
CA SER A 18 0.24 9.21 0.31
C SER A 18 0.45 10.27 -0.76
N LEU A 19 -0.36 10.20 -1.81
CA LEU A 19 -0.38 11.22 -2.87
C LEU A 19 -1.05 12.51 -2.39
N GLU A 20 -2.04 12.40 -1.51
CA GLU A 20 -2.79 13.56 -0.98
C GLU A 20 -1.95 14.38 -0.01
N SER A 21 -1.07 13.72 0.73
CA SER A 21 -0.14 14.37 1.67
C SER A 21 1.25 14.57 1.08
N GLU A 22 1.48 14.15 -0.17
CA GLU A 22 2.78 14.16 -0.84
C GLU A 22 3.91 13.61 0.05
N ALA A 23 3.62 12.53 0.77
CA ALA A 23 4.48 11.96 1.80
C ALA A 23 4.57 10.44 1.69
N ALA A 24 5.72 9.90 2.08
CA ALA A 24 5.99 8.48 2.19
C ALA A 24 6.28 8.12 3.65
N VAL A 25 5.53 7.16 4.19
CA VAL A 25 5.70 6.65 5.55
C VAL A 25 6.46 5.33 5.46
N LEU A 26 7.66 5.31 6.02
CA LEU A 26 8.48 4.12 6.08
C LEU A 26 8.06 3.32 7.32
N VAL A 27 7.63 2.08 7.11
CA VAL A 27 7.24 1.18 8.22
C VAL A 27 8.25 0.05 8.34
N ARG A 28 8.84 -0.07 9.53
CA ARG A 28 9.82 -1.11 9.86
C ARG A 28 9.45 -1.72 11.20
N ASP A 29 9.53 -3.04 11.31
CA ASP A 29 9.13 -3.78 12.52
C ASP A 29 7.73 -3.38 13.03
N CYS A 30 6.79 -3.20 12.10
CA CYS A 30 5.41 -2.79 12.38
C CYS A 30 5.27 -1.44 13.12
N LYS A 31 6.28 -0.57 13.05
CA LYS A 31 6.34 0.79 13.59
C LYS A 31 6.68 1.79 12.50
N ILE A 32 6.22 3.03 12.67
CA ILE A 32 6.63 4.13 11.81
C ILE A 32 8.11 4.38 12.09
N PHE A 33 8.94 4.11 11.09
CA PHE A 33 10.37 4.36 11.13
C PHE A 33 10.65 5.83 10.81
N ASP A 34 10.05 6.33 9.73
CA ASP A 34 10.21 7.71 9.33
C ASP A 34 9.05 8.16 8.43
N ILE A 35 8.90 9.48 8.28
CA ILE A 35 7.97 10.10 7.34
C ILE A 35 8.78 11.09 6.51
N VAL A 36 8.99 10.74 5.25
CA VAL A 36 9.73 11.55 4.30
C VAL A 36 8.76 12.17 3.29
N LYS A 37 9.16 13.28 2.67
CA LYS A 37 8.41 13.80 1.54
C LYS A 37 8.48 12.84 0.37
N LEU A 38 7.43 12.81 -0.45
CA LEU A 38 7.37 11.94 -1.62
C LEU A 38 8.43 12.28 -2.66
N GLU A 39 8.85 13.55 -2.74
CA GLU A 39 9.97 14.01 -3.58
C GLU A 39 11.33 13.42 -3.15
N ASP A 40 11.54 13.24 -1.84
CA ASP A 40 12.76 12.69 -1.25
C ASP A 40 12.70 11.16 -1.11
N TYR A 41 11.54 10.56 -1.37
CA TYR A 41 11.34 9.13 -1.21
C TYR A 41 12.09 8.33 -2.29
N HIS A 42 12.92 7.40 -1.83
CA HIS A 42 13.65 6.48 -2.68
C HIS A 42 13.10 5.08 -2.50
N PHE A 43 12.62 4.50 -3.60
CA PHE A 43 12.19 3.11 -3.58
C PHE A 43 13.36 2.16 -3.32
N THR A 44 13.31 1.42 -2.22
CA THR A 44 14.36 0.50 -1.77
C THR A 44 14.07 -0.97 -2.09
N GLY A 45 13.06 -1.27 -2.92
CA GLY A 45 12.66 -2.65 -3.22
C GLY A 45 11.72 -3.28 -2.18
N LEU A 46 11.26 -2.50 -1.21
CA LEU A 46 10.28 -2.94 -0.23
C LEU A 46 8.86 -2.88 -0.80
N PRO A 47 7.94 -3.73 -0.30
CA PRO A 47 6.55 -3.68 -0.71
C PRO A 47 5.95 -2.31 -0.37
N ILE A 48 5.26 -1.72 -1.35
CA ILE A 48 4.59 -0.44 -1.17
C ILE A 48 3.11 -0.68 -0.95
N LEU A 49 2.53 0.03 0.01
CA LEU A 49 1.11 0.11 0.26
C LEU A 49 0.59 1.51 -0.08
N ASP A 50 -0.68 1.57 -0.46
CA ASP A 50 -1.44 2.82 -0.48
C ASP A 50 -1.97 3.17 0.92
N THR A 51 -2.43 4.40 1.13
CA THR A 51 -3.09 4.85 2.37
C THR A 51 -4.27 3.98 2.82
N ALA A 52 -4.95 3.31 1.88
CA ALA A 52 -6.01 2.35 2.18
C ALA A 52 -5.49 0.95 2.62
N GLY A 53 -4.17 0.74 2.67
CA GLY A 53 -3.53 -0.51 3.08
C GLY A 53 -3.52 -1.60 2.01
N PHE A 54 -3.72 -1.25 0.74
CA PHE A 54 -3.59 -2.16 -0.41
C PHE A 54 -2.16 -2.17 -0.94
N GLY A 55 -1.64 -3.35 -1.26
CA GLY A 55 -0.32 -3.49 -1.88
C GLY A 55 -0.33 -3.00 -3.32
N LEU A 56 0.62 -2.13 -3.66
CA LEU A 56 0.86 -1.66 -5.01
C LEU A 56 1.84 -2.60 -5.72
N GLN A 57 1.64 -2.84 -7.02
CA GLN A 57 2.50 -3.67 -7.86
C GLN A 57 3.78 -2.94 -8.32
N ILE A 58 4.41 -2.19 -7.42
CA ILE A 58 5.62 -1.43 -7.73
C ILE A 58 6.83 -2.32 -7.39
N LYS A 59 7.54 -2.76 -8.42
CA LYS A 59 8.73 -3.63 -8.27
C LYS A 59 10.02 -2.91 -8.59
N THR A 60 9.96 -1.84 -9.36
CA THR A 60 11.11 -1.08 -9.81
C THR A 60 10.93 0.41 -9.57
N ARG A 61 12.04 1.15 -9.64
CA ARG A 61 12.02 2.63 -9.58
C ARG A 61 11.26 3.24 -10.76
N GLU A 62 11.25 2.55 -11.90
CA GLU A 62 10.49 2.97 -13.08
C GLU A 62 8.98 2.80 -12.87
N ASP A 63 8.54 1.69 -12.26
CA ASP A 63 7.15 1.49 -11.86
C ASP A 63 6.66 2.60 -10.93
N MET A 64 7.48 2.98 -9.94
CA MET A 64 7.15 4.08 -9.01
C MET A 64 6.98 5.41 -9.76
N LYS A 65 7.88 5.73 -10.69
CA LYS A 65 7.76 6.95 -11.51
C LYS A 65 6.51 6.94 -12.38
N ASN A 66 6.21 5.81 -13.01
CA ASN A 66 5.01 5.64 -13.83
C ASN A 66 3.73 5.78 -12.99
N TYR A 67 3.71 5.20 -11.78
CA TYR A 67 2.59 5.36 -10.84
C TYR A 67 2.34 6.81 -10.46
N LEU A 68 3.39 7.55 -10.08
CA LEU A 68 3.29 8.98 -9.76
C LEU A 68 2.82 9.81 -10.98
N LEU A 69 3.27 9.46 -12.18
CA LEU A 69 2.85 10.12 -13.42
C LEU A 69 1.36 9.86 -13.71
N ASP A 70 0.90 8.61 -13.65
CA ASP A 70 -0.52 8.24 -13.80
C ASP A 70 -1.40 9.02 -12.79
N CYS A 71 -0.92 9.19 -11.56
CA CYS A 71 -1.62 9.96 -10.52
C CYS A 71 -1.67 11.45 -10.81
N ASN A 72 -0.58 12.03 -11.33
CA ASN A 72 -0.54 13.45 -11.71
C ASN A 72 -1.43 13.75 -12.92
N GLN A 73 -1.58 12.79 -13.84
CA GLN A 73 -2.43 12.92 -15.03
C GLN A 73 -3.94 12.96 -14.72
N ASN A 74 -4.35 12.95 -13.43
CA ASN A 74 -5.75 13.01 -12.99
C ASN A 74 -6.64 11.97 -13.66
N VAL A 75 -6.07 10.82 -14.02
CA VAL A 75 -6.84 9.66 -14.45
C VAL A 75 -7.65 9.21 -13.23
N ASN A 76 -8.89 8.76 -13.45
CA ASN A 76 -9.82 8.41 -12.40
C ASN A 76 -9.14 7.55 -11.30
N LYS A 77 -9.17 7.97 -10.03
CA LYS A 77 -8.49 7.27 -8.90
C LYS A 77 -8.81 5.77 -8.90
N VAL A 78 -10.03 5.39 -9.29
CA VAL A 78 -10.46 4.00 -9.40
C VAL A 78 -9.69 3.22 -10.47
N GLU A 79 -9.41 3.82 -11.61
CA GLU A 79 -8.66 3.19 -12.70
C GLU A 79 -7.18 3.01 -12.33
N ILE A 80 -6.59 4.01 -11.66
CA ILE A 80 -5.22 3.92 -11.14
C ILE A 80 -5.13 2.81 -10.09
N HIS A 81 -6.07 2.76 -9.13
CA HIS A 81 -6.15 1.67 -8.17
C HIS A 81 -6.30 0.32 -8.87
N LYS A 82 -7.14 0.21 -9.91
CA LYS A 82 -7.31 -1.05 -10.63
C LYS A 82 -6.06 -1.49 -11.39
N LYS A 83 -5.27 -0.53 -11.90
CA LYS A 83 -4.03 -0.77 -12.64
C LYS A 83 -2.87 -1.16 -11.74
N TRP A 84 -2.73 -0.48 -10.59
CA TRP A 84 -1.55 -0.59 -9.72
C TRP A 84 -1.80 -1.38 -8.45
N ALA A 85 -3.01 -1.36 -7.88
CA ALA A 85 -3.30 -2.09 -6.66
C ALA A 85 -3.49 -3.57 -6.94
N LYS A 86 -2.80 -4.41 -6.17
CA LYS A 86 -3.02 -5.85 -6.14
C LYS A 86 -3.93 -6.19 -4.96
N PHE A 87 -5.21 -6.35 -5.27
CA PHE A 87 -6.20 -6.89 -4.34
C PHE A 87 -5.77 -8.28 -3.84
N GLU A 88 -6.07 -8.58 -2.58
CA GLU A 88 -5.79 -9.86 -1.88
C GLU A 88 -4.32 -10.17 -1.52
N THR A 89 -3.38 -9.25 -1.71
CA THR A 89 -1.96 -9.51 -1.35
C THR A 89 -1.73 -9.58 0.17
N TYR A 90 -2.37 -8.69 0.93
CA TYR A 90 -2.16 -8.56 2.38
C TYR A 90 -3.45 -8.49 3.19
N ARG A 91 -4.60 -8.29 2.54
CA ARG A 91 -5.93 -8.30 3.15
C ARG A 91 -6.83 -9.20 2.32
N ARG A 92 -7.30 -10.29 2.92
CA ARG A 92 -8.31 -11.17 2.31
C ARG A 92 -9.69 -10.71 2.77
N VAL A 93 -10.63 -10.67 1.84
CA VAL A 93 -12.05 -10.60 2.21
C VAL A 93 -12.41 -12.00 2.70
N VAL A 94 -12.34 -12.22 4.01
CA VAL A 94 -13.08 -13.33 4.61
C VAL A 94 -14.53 -12.87 4.68
N SER A 95 -15.36 -13.39 3.77
CA SER A 95 -16.79 -13.49 4.08
C SER A 95 -16.89 -14.34 5.34
N GLY A 96 -17.19 -13.70 6.46
CA GLY A 96 -17.56 -14.41 7.66
C GLY A 96 -18.86 -15.15 7.40
N ASP A 97 -18.76 -16.39 6.94
CA ASP A 97 -19.77 -17.42 7.22
C ASP A 97 -19.67 -17.74 8.71
N ASN A 98 -20.05 -16.78 9.54
CA ASN A 98 -20.28 -16.97 10.96
C ASN A 98 -21.79 -16.83 11.15
N PHE A 99 -22.52 -17.83 10.64
CA PHE A 99 -23.83 -18.18 11.16
C PHE A 99 -23.63 -18.68 12.60
N TYR A 100 -23.50 -17.77 13.56
CA TYR A 100 -23.84 -18.11 14.93
C TYR A 100 -25.36 -18.27 14.99
N MET A 101 -25.82 -19.52 14.90
CA MET A 101 -27.12 -19.92 15.41
C MET A 101 -27.18 -19.52 16.90
N ILE A 102 -28.07 -18.59 17.23
CA ILE A 102 -28.64 -18.43 18.57
C ILE A 102 -29.95 -19.20 18.58
#